data_AF-A0AAU7D4R8-F1
#
_entry.id   AF-A0AAU7D4R8-F1
#
_cell.length_a   1.000
_cell.length_b   1.000
_cell.length_c   1.000
_cell.angle_alpha   90.00
_cell.angle_beta   90.00
_cell.angle_gamma   90.00
#
_symmetry.space_group_name_H-M   'P 1'
#
loop_
_entity.id
_entity.type
_entity.pdbx_description
1 polymer ?
#
loop_
_entity_poly.entity_id
_entity_poly.type
_entity_poly.pdbx_seq_one_letter_code
_entity_poly.pdbx_strand_id
1 'polypeptide(L)'
;MKSSLLNISEWVLRANPRYELVLFDRLPPEQREMLKDFRKDPDFYGLLQPSAESGLGAKSVSRDIALLYLTLQQPGKIPGYVRERLGEQCNQEITRLILDSVLAVEKDGKFLCGADAADLIDPGNEDASTFAGAEGFIERLSLEALRYGQALGLTDRLTLSNRLYNYNRTPLSPFWKKTLAGPNGIAEYLGIQNGKNQDLLDREWSKISDAALNEGWLAWQSRSSGSRTAFGKPTRIGCKLYISPRTDCFQEFLPTILAVLSRCRVRQFKIGKGAQGLLRPDKMVAYFSSYEDLIATAEQLKRELVGCPAQGVPFTAELSSDGLLSWGVDPPAEGQVLPWLGRESWRLWVTNRLAVALIATSTENTAKLEPWQFALRRLQLEGVDTRSWTPAGTDQKRSFDAEAYPA
;
A
#
# COMPACT_ATOMS: atom_id res chain seq x y z
N MET A 1 -4.36 10.94 -16.79
CA MET A 1 -4.90 10.71 -18.17
C MET A 1 -6.04 9.71 -17.99
N LYS A 2 -7.29 10.07 -18.32
CA LYS A 2 -8.43 9.16 -18.10
C LYS A 2 -8.25 7.95 -19.04
N SER A 3 -7.81 6.81 -18.51
CA SER A 3 -7.97 5.53 -19.20
C SER A 3 -9.47 5.37 -19.44
N SER A 4 -9.90 5.49 -20.69
CA SER A 4 -11.27 5.20 -21.06
C SER A 4 -11.43 3.69 -21.04
N LEU A 5 -11.71 3.15 -19.85
CA LEU A 5 -12.23 1.78 -19.71
C LEU A 5 -13.29 1.58 -20.79
N LEU A 6 -13.19 0.50 -21.55
CA LEU A 6 -14.16 0.16 -22.58
C LEU A 6 -15.57 0.23 -22.00
N ASN A 7 -16.53 0.65 -22.82
CA ASN A 7 -17.91 0.76 -22.36
C ASN A 7 -18.49 -0.64 -22.10
N ILE A 8 -18.34 -1.13 -20.88
CA ILE A 8 -18.78 -2.46 -20.46
C ILE A 8 -20.30 -2.57 -20.31
N SER A 9 -21.06 -1.49 -20.54
CA SER A 9 -22.52 -1.50 -20.50
C SER A 9 -23.16 -2.46 -21.51
N GLU A 10 -22.47 -2.73 -22.61
CA GLU A 10 -22.96 -3.61 -23.68
C GLU A 10 -22.50 -5.06 -23.57
N TRP A 11 -21.64 -5.36 -22.58
CA TRP A 11 -21.06 -6.68 -22.44
C TRP A 11 -22.09 -7.69 -21.89
N VAL A 12 -21.96 -8.93 -22.37
CA VAL A 12 -22.66 -10.07 -21.77
C VAL A 12 -21.80 -10.58 -20.62
N LEU A 13 -22.36 -10.57 -19.43
CA LEU A 13 -21.71 -10.96 -18.19
C LEU A 13 -22.42 -12.17 -17.60
N ARG A 14 -21.70 -12.93 -16.78
CA ARG A 14 -22.28 -13.93 -15.89
C ARG A 14 -21.54 -13.98 -14.55
N ALA A 15 -22.21 -14.47 -13.51
CA ALA A 15 -21.58 -14.85 -12.26
C ALA A 15 -20.60 -16.02 -12.48
N ASN A 16 -19.45 -15.97 -11.83
CA ASN A 16 -18.47 -17.06 -11.96
C ASN A 16 -18.99 -18.32 -11.25
N PRO A 17 -19.27 -19.42 -11.97
CA PRO A 17 -19.84 -20.63 -11.37
C PRO A 17 -18.88 -21.36 -10.42
N ARG A 18 -17.62 -20.94 -10.34
CA ARG A 18 -16.66 -21.46 -9.35
C ARG A 18 -16.91 -20.94 -7.94
N TYR A 19 -17.85 -20.01 -7.77
CA TYR A 19 -18.30 -19.52 -6.47
C TYR A 19 -19.71 -20.00 -6.12
N GLU A 20 -19.94 -20.25 -4.85
CA GLU A 20 -21.26 -20.39 -4.24
C GLU A 20 -21.52 -19.23 -3.30
N LEU A 21 -22.70 -18.60 -3.42
CA LEU A 21 -23.11 -17.55 -2.49
C LEU A 21 -23.75 -18.20 -1.25
N VAL A 22 -23.07 -18.10 -0.11
CA VAL A 22 -23.57 -18.58 1.19
C VAL A 22 -23.94 -17.38 2.06
N LEU A 23 -25.22 -17.27 2.40
CA LEU A 23 -25.71 -16.22 3.32
C LEU A 23 -25.07 -16.36 4.69
N PHE A 24 -24.82 -15.24 5.36
CA PHE A 24 -24.21 -15.25 6.69
C PHE A 24 -24.94 -16.16 7.69
N ASP A 25 -26.28 -16.11 7.73
CA ASP A 25 -27.09 -16.92 8.65
C ASP A 25 -27.04 -18.43 8.35
N ARG A 26 -26.57 -18.81 7.16
CA ARG A 26 -26.40 -20.20 6.72
C ARG A 26 -24.96 -20.70 6.85
N LEU A 27 -24.02 -19.85 7.29
CA LEU A 27 -22.65 -20.27 7.53
C LEU A 27 -22.54 -21.19 8.76
N PRO A 28 -21.55 -22.10 8.80
CA PRO A 28 -21.23 -22.89 9.98
C PRO A 28 -21.04 -21.99 11.23
N PRO A 29 -21.42 -22.44 12.44
CA PRO A 29 -21.31 -21.64 13.67
C PRO A 29 -19.92 -21.05 13.92
N GLU A 30 -18.86 -21.83 13.67
CA GLU A 30 -17.47 -21.37 13.82
C GLU A 30 -17.15 -20.20 12.89
N GLN A 31 -17.57 -20.27 11.62
CA GLN A 31 -17.37 -19.20 10.65
C GLN A 31 -18.20 -17.95 10.99
N ARG A 32 -19.43 -18.13 11.49
CA ARG A 32 -20.26 -17.00 11.95
C ARG A 32 -19.62 -16.27 13.11
N GLU A 33 -19.00 -17.00 14.04
CA GLU A 33 -18.29 -16.39 15.17
C GLU A 33 -17.04 -15.64 14.71
N MET A 34 -16.26 -16.21 13.78
CA MET A 34 -15.11 -15.53 13.18
C MET A 34 -15.48 -14.24 12.43
N LEU A 35 -16.70 -14.19 11.88
CA LEU A 35 -17.18 -13.07 11.05
C LEU A 35 -18.21 -12.18 11.78
N LYS A 36 -18.40 -12.34 13.08
CA LYS A 36 -19.46 -11.65 13.84
C LYS A 36 -19.40 -10.13 13.71
N ASP A 37 -18.21 -9.56 13.58
CA ASP A 37 -18.02 -8.12 13.45
C ASP A 37 -18.45 -7.56 12.09
N PHE A 38 -18.51 -8.39 11.04
CA PHE A 38 -19.09 -7.97 9.76
C PHE A 38 -20.58 -7.64 9.88
N ARG A 39 -21.29 -8.11 10.92
CA ARG A 39 -22.68 -7.68 11.17
C ARG A 39 -22.82 -6.21 11.55
N LYS A 40 -21.72 -5.55 11.93
CA LYS A 40 -21.71 -4.10 12.18
C LYS A 40 -21.86 -3.31 10.87
N ASP A 41 -21.46 -3.92 9.75
CA ASP A 41 -21.74 -3.38 8.43
C ASP A 41 -23.18 -3.74 8.05
N PRO A 42 -24.09 -2.75 7.94
CA PRO A 42 -25.48 -3.00 7.62
C PRO A 42 -25.62 -3.61 6.22
N ASP A 43 -24.66 -3.46 5.31
CA ASP A 43 -24.75 -3.93 3.93
C ASP A 43 -24.17 -5.33 3.72
N PHE A 44 -23.47 -5.90 4.71
CA PHE A 44 -22.94 -7.26 4.64
C PHE A 44 -24.05 -8.31 4.51
N TYR A 45 -23.92 -9.21 3.53
CA TYR A 45 -24.94 -10.21 3.21
C TYR A 45 -24.46 -11.65 3.41
N GLY A 46 -23.22 -11.95 3.02
CA GLY A 46 -22.69 -13.31 3.08
C GLY A 46 -21.31 -13.43 2.44
N LEU A 47 -20.97 -14.66 2.06
CA LEU A 47 -19.70 -15.00 1.44
C LEU A 47 -19.90 -15.63 0.06
N LEU A 48 -19.03 -15.30 -0.88
CA LEU A 48 -18.75 -16.14 -2.04
C LEU A 48 -17.70 -17.16 -1.62
N GLN A 49 -18.12 -18.41 -1.46
CA GLN A 49 -17.25 -19.54 -1.15
C GLN A 49 -16.76 -20.19 -2.45
N PRO A 50 -15.45 -20.29 -2.65
CA PRO A 50 -14.89 -20.92 -3.84
C PRO A 50 -15.11 -22.44 -3.75
N SER A 51 -15.31 -23.09 -4.90
CA SER A 51 -15.26 -24.55 -4.95
C SER A 51 -13.85 -25.03 -4.58
N ALA A 52 -13.73 -26.19 -3.93
CA ALA A 52 -12.46 -26.70 -3.38
C ALA A 52 -11.34 -26.83 -4.43
N GLU A 53 -11.71 -27.03 -5.70
CA GLU A 53 -10.78 -27.23 -6.82
C GLU A 53 -10.43 -25.92 -7.56
N SER A 54 -11.06 -24.80 -7.22
CA SER A 54 -10.93 -23.57 -8.02
C SER A 54 -9.66 -22.76 -7.78
N GLY A 55 -8.93 -22.99 -6.67
CA GLY A 55 -7.79 -22.17 -6.26
C GLY A 55 -8.13 -20.72 -5.88
N LEU A 56 -9.42 -20.36 -5.89
CA LEU A 56 -9.90 -19.02 -5.58
C LEU A 56 -10.01 -18.81 -4.07
N GLY A 57 -9.91 -17.54 -3.63
CA GLY A 57 -10.15 -17.15 -2.23
C GLY A 57 -11.61 -16.81 -1.97
N ALA A 58 -12.09 -17.04 -0.74
CA ALA A 58 -13.40 -16.59 -0.30
C ALA A 58 -13.49 -15.05 -0.26
N LYS A 59 -14.68 -14.52 -0.58
CA LYS A 59 -14.94 -13.06 -0.61
C LYS A 59 -16.19 -12.72 0.18
N SER A 60 -16.15 -11.68 0.99
CA SER A 60 -17.35 -11.09 1.57
C SER A 60 -18.12 -10.30 0.52
N VAL A 61 -19.45 -10.37 0.55
CA VAL A 61 -20.30 -9.62 -0.37
C VAL A 61 -21.36 -8.81 0.35
N SER A 62 -21.63 -7.62 -0.20
CA SER A 62 -22.76 -6.80 0.21
C SER A 62 -24.07 -7.30 -0.42
N ARG A 63 -25.21 -6.76 0.03
CA ARG A 63 -26.53 -7.06 -0.54
C ARG A 63 -26.60 -6.82 -2.05
N ASP A 64 -25.98 -5.74 -2.53
CA ASP A 64 -26.07 -5.39 -3.96
C ASP A 64 -25.25 -6.30 -4.83
N ILE A 65 -24.04 -6.64 -4.37
CA ILE A 65 -23.18 -7.61 -5.06
C ILE A 65 -23.83 -8.98 -5.04
N ALA A 66 -24.48 -9.37 -3.94
CA ALA A 66 -25.25 -10.61 -3.88
C ALA A 66 -26.44 -10.61 -4.86
N LEU A 67 -27.22 -9.52 -4.93
CA LEU A 67 -28.32 -9.39 -5.88
C LEU A 67 -27.81 -9.44 -7.33
N LEU A 68 -26.69 -8.76 -7.62
CA LEU A 68 -26.05 -8.80 -8.93
C LEU A 68 -25.57 -10.22 -9.28
N TYR A 69 -24.92 -10.89 -8.35
CA TYR A 69 -24.44 -12.26 -8.51
C TYR A 69 -25.59 -13.23 -8.80
N LEU A 70 -26.70 -13.12 -8.06
CA LEU A 70 -27.90 -13.93 -8.27
C LEU A 70 -28.58 -13.61 -9.61
N THR A 71 -28.63 -12.32 -9.99
CA THR A 71 -29.23 -11.89 -11.27
C THR A 71 -28.44 -12.41 -12.48
N LEU A 72 -27.11 -12.44 -12.37
CA LEU A 72 -26.21 -12.88 -13.44
C LEU A 72 -25.84 -14.37 -13.36
N GLN A 73 -26.59 -15.19 -12.62
CA GLN A 73 -26.46 -16.66 -12.68
C GLN A 73 -26.62 -17.19 -14.11
N GLN A 74 -27.39 -16.48 -14.93
CA GLN A 74 -27.49 -16.68 -16.37
C GLN A 74 -26.80 -15.52 -17.11
N PRO A 75 -26.19 -15.78 -18.29
CA PRO A 75 -25.60 -14.72 -19.11
C PRO A 75 -26.58 -13.58 -19.41
N GLY A 76 -26.14 -12.34 -19.21
CA GLY A 76 -26.95 -11.16 -19.47
C GLY A 76 -26.17 -9.85 -19.38
N LYS A 77 -26.79 -8.75 -19.82
CA LYS A 77 -26.21 -7.40 -19.67
C LYS A 77 -26.28 -6.92 -18.23
N ILE A 78 -25.54 -5.86 -17.91
CA ILE A 78 -25.61 -5.20 -16.60
C ILE A 78 -27.06 -4.75 -16.32
N PRO A 79 -27.68 -5.22 -15.21
CA PRO A 79 -29.05 -4.85 -14.87
C PRO A 79 -29.23 -3.34 -14.68
N GLY A 80 -30.44 -2.83 -14.97
CA GLY A 80 -30.78 -1.40 -14.85
C GLY A 80 -30.49 -0.83 -13.45
N TYR A 81 -30.90 -1.53 -12.40
CA TYR A 81 -30.71 -1.08 -11.01
C TYR A 81 -29.23 -0.90 -10.63
N VAL A 82 -28.31 -1.69 -11.22
CA VAL A 82 -26.87 -1.55 -10.98
C VAL A 82 -26.34 -0.28 -11.63
N ARG A 83 -26.77 0.00 -12.87
CA ARG A 83 -26.38 1.21 -13.59
C ARG A 83 -26.88 2.47 -12.89
N GLU A 84 -28.14 2.46 -12.47
CA GLU A 84 -28.75 3.57 -11.74
C GLU A 84 -28.05 3.83 -10.40
N ARG A 85 -27.72 2.78 -9.65
CA ARG A 85 -27.08 2.92 -8.34
C ARG A 85 -25.62 3.34 -8.42
N LEU A 86 -24.83 2.75 -9.31
CA LEU A 86 -23.39 3.01 -9.41
C LEU A 86 -23.08 4.25 -10.26
N GLY A 87 -24.01 4.70 -11.11
CA GLY A 87 -23.83 5.87 -11.96
C GLY A 87 -22.53 5.79 -12.76
N GLU A 88 -21.71 6.85 -12.68
CA GLU A 88 -20.42 6.96 -13.37
C GLU A 88 -19.39 5.90 -12.94
N GLN A 89 -19.53 5.33 -11.73
CA GLN A 89 -18.62 4.30 -11.20
C GLN A 89 -18.94 2.90 -11.70
N CYS A 90 -20.07 2.71 -12.40
CA CYS A 90 -20.52 1.39 -12.85
C CYS A 90 -19.43 0.65 -13.64
N ASN A 91 -18.74 1.35 -14.55
CA ASN A 91 -17.71 0.74 -15.37
C ASN A 91 -16.50 0.26 -14.54
N GLN A 92 -16.07 1.05 -13.56
CA GLN A 92 -14.93 0.69 -12.71
C GLN A 92 -15.28 -0.47 -11.76
N GLU A 93 -16.46 -0.44 -11.16
CA GLU A 93 -16.89 -1.46 -10.20
C GLU A 93 -17.14 -2.82 -10.85
N ILE A 94 -17.80 -2.86 -12.00
CA ILE A 94 -18.00 -4.12 -12.73
C ILE A 94 -16.66 -4.66 -13.24
N THR A 95 -15.77 -3.79 -13.71
CA THR A 95 -14.39 -4.16 -14.06
C THR A 95 -13.68 -4.82 -12.87
N ARG A 96 -13.78 -4.22 -11.67
CA ARG A 96 -13.19 -4.79 -10.45
C ARG A 96 -13.74 -6.19 -10.18
N LEU A 97 -15.05 -6.39 -10.28
CA LEU A 97 -15.68 -7.70 -10.07
C LEU A 97 -15.23 -8.75 -11.10
N ILE A 98 -15.00 -8.36 -12.35
CA ILE A 98 -14.49 -9.26 -13.39
C ILE A 98 -13.05 -9.68 -13.08
N LEU A 99 -12.17 -8.72 -12.76
CA LEU A 99 -10.77 -9.02 -12.44
C LEU A 99 -10.61 -9.70 -11.07
N ASP A 100 -11.60 -9.61 -10.21
CA ASP A 100 -11.70 -10.39 -8.97
C ASP A 100 -12.26 -11.79 -9.17
N SER A 101 -12.56 -12.17 -10.41
CA SER A 101 -13.16 -13.46 -10.77
C SER A 101 -14.53 -13.68 -10.13
N VAL A 102 -15.23 -12.64 -9.68
CA VAL A 102 -16.62 -12.71 -9.20
C VAL A 102 -17.59 -12.78 -10.37
N LEU A 103 -17.35 -11.95 -11.39
CA LEU A 103 -18.05 -11.96 -12.66
C LEU A 103 -17.11 -12.43 -13.77
N ALA A 104 -17.70 -12.88 -14.88
CA ALA A 104 -16.99 -13.20 -16.11
C ALA A 104 -17.67 -12.50 -17.30
N VAL A 105 -16.87 -12.06 -18.26
CA VAL A 105 -17.30 -11.43 -19.50
C VAL A 105 -17.25 -12.42 -20.66
N GLU A 106 -18.26 -12.42 -21.51
CA GLU A 106 -18.26 -13.21 -22.74
C GLU A 106 -17.35 -12.61 -23.82
N LYS A 107 -16.48 -13.44 -24.39
CA LYS A 107 -15.73 -13.17 -25.61
C LYS A 107 -15.55 -14.46 -26.41
N ASP A 108 -15.85 -14.41 -27.70
CA ASP A 108 -15.70 -15.54 -28.63
C ASP A 108 -16.38 -16.83 -28.11
N GLY A 109 -17.57 -16.68 -27.50
CA GLY A 109 -18.34 -17.78 -26.90
C GLY A 109 -17.77 -18.35 -25.60
N LYS A 110 -16.73 -17.74 -25.03
CA LYS A 110 -16.12 -18.12 -23.75
C LYS A 110 -16.31 -17.03 -22.71
N PHE A 111 -16.44 -17.43 -21.45
CA PHE A 111 -16.50 -16.49 -20.33
C PHE A 111 -15.13 -16.36 -19.67
N LEU A 112 -14.56 -15.16 -19.74
CA LEU A 112 -13.24 -14.82 -19.21
C LEU A 112 -13.39 -14.00 -17.93
N CYS A 113 -12.49 -14.21 -16.97
CA CYS A 113 -12.44 -13.45 -15.72
C CYS A 113 -10.98 -13.35 -15.24
N GLY A 114 -10.72 -12.59 -14.18
CA GLY A 114 -9.38 -12.47 -13.62
C GLY A 114 -8.37 -11.96 -14.66
N ALA A 115 -7.20 -12.61 -14.70
CA ALA A 115 -6.13 -12.25 -15.64
C ALA A 115 -6.49 -12.49 -17.10
N ASP A 116 -7.30 -13.51 -17.40
CA ASP A 116 -7.73 -13.80 -18.78
C ASP A 116 -8.64 -12.69 -19.36
N ALA A 117 -9.32 -11.93 -18.50
CA ALA A 117 -10.15 -10.79 -18.91
C ALA A 117 -9.41 -9.44 -18.90
N ALA A 118 -8.19 -9.37 -18.36
CA ALA A 118 -7.51 -8.11 -18.12
C ALA A 118 -7.14 -7.35 -19.40
N ASP A 119 -6.83 -8.06 -20.49
CA ASP A 119 -6.59 -7.45 -21.81
C ASP A 119 -7.87 -6.97 -22.50
N LEU A 120 -9.04 -7.46 -22.09
CA LEU A 120 -10.31 -7.00 -22.66
C LEU A 120 -10.77 -5.69 -22.09
N ILE A 121 -10.45 -5.47 -20.83
CA ILE A 121 -10.92 -4.34 -20.04
C ILE A 121 -10.02 -3.12 -20.29
N ASP A 122 -8.73 -3.37 -20.47
CA ASP A 122 -7.74 -2.34 -20.80
C ASP A 122 -6.82 -2.84 -21.93
N PRO A 123 -7.32 -2.88 -23.18
CA PRO A 123 -6.58 -3.41 -24.34
C PRO A 123 -5.42 -2.53 -24.80
N GLY A 124 -5.22 -1.35 -24.19
CA GLY A 124 -4.19 -0.45 -24.64
C GLY A 124 -3.99 0.73 -23.70
N ASN A 125 -2.97 0.63 -22.84
CA ASN A 125 -2.13 1.79 -22.57
C ASN A 125 -0.79 1.52 -21.88
N GLU A 126 -0.36 0.27 -21.67
CA GLU A 126 1.01 0.02 -21.23
C GLU A 126 1.60 -1.20 -21.94
N ASP A 127 2.10 -0.99 -23.16
CA ASP A 127 3.09 -1.90 -23.75
C ASP A 127 4.21 -2.12 -22.72
N ALA A 128 4.86 -3.28 -22.76
CA ALA A 128 6.08 -3.51 -21.97
C ALA A 128 7.17 -2.44 -22.21
N SER A 129 7.09 -1.70 -23.33
CA SER A 129 7.92 -0.52 -23.65
C SER A 129 7.61 0.72 -22.79
N THR A 130 6.39 0.88 -22.27
CA THR A 130 5.97 1.98 -21.38
C THR A 130 6.58 1.85 -19.99
N PHE A 131 6.82 0.62 -19.53
CA PHE A 131 7.56 0.33 -18.30
C PHE A 131 9.08 0.28 -18.51
N ALA A 132 9.55 0.25 -19.76
CA ALA A 132 10.98 0.28 -20.08
C ALA A 132 11.62 1.66 -19.79
N GLY A 133 10.79 2.68 -19.52
CA GLY A 133 11.21 4.02 -19.15
C GLY A 133 10.69 4.46 -17.77
N ALA A 134 10.78 3.62 -16.73
CA ALA A 134 10.49 4.06 -15.36
C ALA A 134 11.27 5.36 -15.08
N GLU A 135 10.56 6.47 -14.91
CA GLU A 135 11.16 7.80 -14.86
C GLU A 135 11.75 8.07 -13.46
N GLY A 136 11.23 7.41 -12.42
CA GLY A 136 11.63 7.56 -11.03
C GLY A 136 12.44 6.39 -10.45
N PHE A 137 13.28 6.68 -9.46
CA PHE A 137 14.06 5.65 -8.74
C PHE A 137 13.14 4.71 -7.96
N ILE A 138 12.15 5.27 -7.24
CA ILE A 138 11.22 4.45 -6.44
C ILE A 138 10.26 3.65 -7.32
N GLU A 139 9.86 4.18 -8.48
CA GLU A 139 9.05 3.45 -9.46
C GLU A 139 9.80 2.20 -9.92
N ARG A 140 11.03 2.36 -10.42
CA ARG A 140 11.88 1.24 -10.84
C ARG A 140 12.07 0.21 -9.73
N LEU A 141 12.40 0.67 -8.52
CA LEU A 141 12.60 -0.21 -7.36
C LEU A 141 11.34 -1.01 -7.00
N SER A 142 10.16 -0.41 -7.16
CA SER A 142 8.88 -1.07 -6.89
C SER A 142 8.51 -2.11 -7.97
N LEU A 143 8.86 -1.84 -9.23
CA LEU A 143 8.73 -2.82 -10.32
C LEU A 143 9.69 -4.01 -10.13
N GLU A 144 10.93 -3.75 -9.72
CA GLU A 144 11.88 -4.80 -9.36
C GLU A 144 11.38 -5.65 -8.20
N ALA A 145 10.79 -5.03 -7.17
CA ALA A 145 10.17 -5.74 -6.05
C ALA A 145 9.04 -6.68 -6.50
N LEU A 146 8.19 -6.24 -7.44
CA LEU A 146 7.11 -7.04 -7.99
C LEU A 146 7.60 -8.23 -8.81
N ARG A 147 8.57 -7.98 -9.71
CA ARG A 147 9.19 -9.05 -10.51
C ARG A 147 9.91 -10.07 -9.62
N TYR A 148 10.57 -9.61 -8.56
CA TYR A 148 11.11 -10.48 -7.52
C TYR A 148 10.01 -11.32 -6.86
N GLY A 149 8.91 -10.70 -6.43
CA GLY A 149 7.77 -11.41 -5.83
C GLY A 149 7.20 -12.50 -6.73
N GLN A 150 7.01 -12.19 -8.02
CA GLN A 150 6.59 -13.16 -9.04
C GLN A 150 7.60 -14.32 -9.15
N ALA A 151 8.90 -14.02 -9.26
CA ALA A 151 9.95 -15.02 -9.45
C ALA A 151 10.09 -16.01 -8.27
N LEU A 152 9.62 -15.64 -7.08
CA LEU A 152 9.63 -16.56 -5.92
C LEU A 152 8.61 -17.70 -6.04
N GLY A 153 7.58 -17.58 -6.89
CA GLY A 153 6.55 -18.61 -7.07
C GLY A 153 5.78 -18.96 -5.79
N LEU A 154 5.66 -18.02 -4.85
CA LEU A 154 5.01 -18.25 -3.56
C LEU A 154 3.49 -18.20 -3.71
N THR A 155 2.81 -19.19 -3.14
CA THR A 155 1.33 -19.26 -3.09
C THR A 155 0.76 -18.80 -1.75
N ASP A 156 1.59 -18.66 -0.71
CA ASP A 156 1.16 -18.10 0.57
C ASP A 156 1.17 -16.57 0.54
N ARG A 157 -0.04 -15.98 0.65
CA ARG A 157 -0.26 -14.54 0.59
C ARG A 157 0.52 -13.79 1.67
N LEU A 158 0.55 -14.29 2.89
CA LEU A 158 1.19 -13.60 4.00
C LEU A 158 2.71 -13.56 3.81
N THR A 159 3.30 -14.68 3.41
CA THR A 159 4.73 -14.78 3.09
C THR A 159 5.09 -13.90 1.91
N LEU A 160 4.32 -13.90 0.82
CA LEU A 160 4.59 -13.06 -0.34
C LEU A 160 4.47 -11.57 -0.02
N SER A 161 3.42 -11.13 0.70
CA SER A 161 3.29 -9.74 1.16
C SER A 161 4.48 -9.34 2.04
N ASN A 162 4.89 -10.20 2.97
CA ASN A 162 6.07 -9.95 3.80
C ASN A 162 7.36 -9.85 2.97
N ARG A 163 7.52 -10.66 1.90
CA ARG A 163 8.67 -10.58 1.00
C ARG A 163 8.70 -9.25 0.22
N LEU A 164 7.55 -8.80 -0.28
CA LEU A 164 7.41 -7.51 -0.96
C LEU A 164 7.66 -6.34 0.00
N TYR A 165 7.05 -6.35 1.19
CA TYR A 165 7.21 -5.31 2.21
C TYR A 165 8.67 -5.13 2.63
N ASN A 166 9.40 -6.24 2.74
CA ASN A 166 10.81 -6.28 3.13
C ASN A 166 11.77 -6.24 1.95
N TYR A 167 11.29 -6.03 0.72
CA TYR A 167 12.15 -5.88 -0.44
C TYR A 167 13.14 -4.72 -0.23
N ASN A 168 14.30 -4.81 -0.86
CA ASN A 168 15.40 -3.86 -0.71
C ASN A 168 15.98 -3.74 0.72
N ARG A 169 15.72 -4.70 1.62
CA ARG A 169 16.37 -4.77 2.94
C ARG A 169 17.87 -5.05 2.79
N THR A 170 18.69 -4.35 3.57
CA THR A 170 20.13 -4.67 3.68
C THR A 170 20.31 -6.06 4.30
N PRO A 171 21.07 -6.99 3.69
CA PRO A 171 21.30 -8.31 4.27
C PRO A 171 21.94 -8.23 5.66
N LEU A 172 21.49 -9.08 6.59
CA LEU A 172 22.09 -9.21 7.92
C LEU A 172 23.41 -9.99 7.85
N SER A 173 24.47 -9.31 7.39
CA SER A 173 25.82 -9.85 7.30
C SER A 173 26.46 -10.01 8.70
N PRO A 174 27.57 -10.77 8.83
CA PRO A 174 28.32 -10.85 10.08
C PRO A 174 28.73 -9.49 10.66
N PHE A 175 29.07 -8.53 9.78
CA PHE A 175 29.33 -7.14 10.18
C PHE A 175 28.12 -6.56 10.92
N TRP A 176 26.92 -6.60 10.31
CA TRP A 176 25.72 -6.05 10.93
C TRP A 176 25.28 -6.79 12.19
N LYS A 177 25.50 -8.12 12.27
CA LYS A 177 25.25 -8.88 13.50
C LYS A 177 26.12 -8.40 14.66
N LYS A 178 27.38 -8.04 14.40
CA LYS A 178 28.30 -7.51 15.40
C LYS A 178 27.97 -6.06 15.77
N THR A 179 27.80 -5.19 14.77
CA THR A 179 27.55 -3.76 14.97
C THR A 179 26.22 -3.50 15.69
N LEU A 180 25.16 -4.23 15.34
CA LEU A 180 23.81 -4.05 15.89
C LEU A 180 23.47 -5.11 16.95
N ALA A 181 24.50 -5.58 17.69
CA ALA A 181 24.37 -6.59 18.72
C ALA A 181 23.65 -6.04 19.96
N GLY A 182 22.36 -6.32 20.06
CA GLY A 182 21.54 -5.96 21.21
C GLY A 182 21.34 -4.45 21.40
N PRO A 183 20.70 -4.05 22.52
CA PRO A 183 20.33 -2.66 22.77
C PRO A 183 21.51 -1.67 22.78
N ASN A 184 22.66 -2.07 23.34
CA ASN A 184 23.82 -1.19 23.46
C ASN A 184 24.47 -0.91 22.10
N GLY A 185 24.68 -1.94 21.26
CA GLY A 185 25.24 -1.75 19.91
C GLY A 185 24.34 -0.88 19.04
N ILE A 186 23.02 -1.00 19.18
CA ILE A 186 22.05 -0.11 18.52
C ILE A 186 22.17 1.33 19.02
N ALA A 187 22.28 1.52 20.33
CA ALA A 187 22.36 2.85 20.93
C ALA A 187 23.66 3.57 20.58
N GLU A 188 24.77 2.84 20.54
CA GLU A 188 26.08 3.30 20.06
C GLU A 188 26.02 3.67 18.58
N TYR A 189 25.52 2.76 17.74
CA TYR A 189 25.36 2.97 16.30
C TYR A 189 24.49 4.20 15.97
N LEU A 190 23.40 4.40 16.69
CA LEU A 190 22.53 5.58 16.53
C LEU A 190 23.03 6.81 17.30
N GLY A 191 24.07 6.69 18.13
CA GLY A 191 24.56 7.78 18.98
C GLY A 191 23.52 8.35 19.96
N ILE A 192 22.56 7.55 20.42
CA ILE A 192 21.42 7.98 21.26
C ILE A 192 21.59 7.70 22.75
N GLN A 193 22.70 7.08 23.16
CA GLN A 193 23.10 6.94 24.57
C GLN A 193 24.58 7.32 24.69
N ASN A 194 24.87 8.38 25.44
CA ASN A 194 26.19 8.98 25.60
C ASN A 194 26.85 9.36 24.26
N GLY A 195 26.05 9.71 23.25
CA GLY A 195 26.49 9.96 21.88
C GLY A 195 26.00 11.29 21.33
N LYS A 196 26.47 11.63 20.13
CA LYS A 196 26.26 12.93 19.45
C LYS A 196 24.79 13.35 19.26
N ASN A 197 23.84 12.42 19.37
CA ASN A 197 22.42 12.70 19.16
C ASN A 197 21.65 12.86 20.48
N GLN A 198 22.23 12.49 21.62
CA GLN A 198 21.51 12.47 22.90
C GLN A 198 21.01 13.86 23.30
N ASP A 199 21.88 14.87 23.33
CA ASP A 199 21.52 16.21 23.79
C ASP A 199 20.38 16.85 22.99
N LEU A 200 20.39 16.63 21.67
CA LEU A 200 19.33 17.12 20.78
C LEU A 200 18.01 16.38 21.03
N LEU A 201 18.06 15.05 21.20
CA LEU A 201 16.88 14.25 21.50
C LEU A 201 16.29 14.62 22.86
N ASP A 202 17.11 14.74 23.90
CA ASP A 202 16.64 15.06 25.25
C ASP A 202 16.01 16.46 25.31
N ARG A 203 16.57 17.43 24.57
CA ARG A 203 16.07 18.81 24.52
C ARG A 203 14.79 18.97 23.71
N GLU A 204 14.70 18.40 22.52
CA GLU A 204 13.62 18.69 21.56
C GLU A 204 12.53 17.61 21.53
N TRP A 205 12.82 16.41 22.04
CA TRP A 205 11.99 15.23 21.86
C TRP A 205 11.72 14.46 23.17
N SER A 206 10.55 13.85 23.25
CA SER A 206 10.16 12.94 24.32
C SER A 206 10.08 11.52 23.76
N LYS A 207 10.85 10.58 24.33
CA LYS A 207 10.77 9.17 23.95
C LYS A 207 9.40 8.60 24.33
N ILE A 208 8.78 7.85 23.43
CA ILE A 208 7.51 7.17 23.68
C ILE A 208 7.84 5.78 24.25
N SER A 209 7.41 5.52 25.47
CA SER A 209 7.79 4.32 26.25
C SER A 209 6.78 3.16 26.15
N ASP A 210 5.61 3.39 25.56
CA ASP A 210 4.56 2.37 25.47
C ASP A 210 5.00 1.21 24.57
N ALA A 211 5.20 0.03 25.16
CA ALA A 211 5.68 -1.15 24.45
C ALA A 211 4.66 -1.68 23.42
N ALA A 212 3.36 -1.53 23.68
CA ALA A 212 2.30 -1.98 22.77
C ALA A 212 2.20 -1.10 21.51
N LEU A 213 2.54 0.19 21.62
CA LEU A 213 2.52 1.14 20.50
C LEU A 213 3.83 1.17 19.69
N ASN A 214 4.87 0.50 20.15
CA ASN A 214 6.25 0.60 19.63
C ASN A 214 6.91 -0.75 19.33
N GLU A 215 6.13 -1.80 19.09
CA GLU A 215 6.69 -3.10 18.70
C GLU A 215 7.55 -2.94 17.43
N GLY A 216 8.84 -3.27 17.53
CA GLY A 216 9.81 -3.10 16.43
C GLY A 216 10.31 -1.68 16.16
N TRP A 217 9.96 -0.68 16.99
CA TRP A 217 10.36 0.72 16.78
C TRP A 217 10.91 1.40 18.06
N LEU A 218 11.83 2.35 17.86
CA LEU A 218 12.15 3.42 18.80
C LEU A 218 11.39 4.66 18.32
N ALA A 219 10.64 5.32 19.20
CA ALA A 219 9.75 6.41 18.81
C ALA A 219 9.93 7.64 19.70
N TRP A 220 9.81 8.81 19.09
CA TRP A 220 9.95 10.11 19.74
C TRP A 220 8.83 11.05 19.30
N GLN A 221 8.31 11.83 20.24
CA GLN A 221 7.31 12.87 20.01
C GLN A 221 7.94 14.26 20.25
N SER A 222 7.62 15.23 19.40
CA SER A 222 8.11 16.61 19.53
C SER A 222 7.61 17.25 20.82
N ARG A 223 8.50 17.94 21.54
CA ARG A 223 8.15 18.74 22.74
C ARG A 223 7.52 20.09 22.37
N SER A 224 7.96 20.69 21.26
CA SER A 224 7.48 22.00 20.76
C SER A 224 6.04 21.95 20.24
N SER A 225 5.53 20.77 19.89
CA SER A 225 4.13 20.55 19.50
C SER A 225 3.16 20.48 20.71
N GLY A 226 3.63 20.78 21.93
CA GLY A 226 2.98 20.50 23.21
C GLY A 226 2.15 21.62 23.85
N SER A 227 1.61 22.61 23.13
CA SER A 227 0.58 23.49 23.71
C SER A 227 -0.76 22.74 23.82
N ARG A 228 -1.18 22.54 25.06
CA ARG A 228 -2.19 21.57 25.51
C ARG A 228 -3.66 21.96 25.28
N THR A 229 -3.97 22.91 24.41
CA THR A 229 -5.35 23.47 24.25
C THR A 229 -6.05 23.15 22.92
N ALA A 230 -5.51 22.28 22.08
CA ALA A 230 -6.18 21.80 20.86
C ALA A 230 -6.28 20.27 20.79
N PHE A 231 -6.55 19.60 21.93
CA PHE A 231 -6.84 18.17 21.95
C PHE A 231 -8.28 17.90 21.51
N GLY A 232 -8.54 18.12 20.22
CA GLY A 232 -9.61 17.41 19.52
C GLY A 232 -9.25 15.91 19.42
N LYS A 233 -10.27 15.07 19.30
CA LYS A 233 -10.22 13.60 19.17
C LYS A 233 -9.07 13.09 18.26
N PRO A 234 -8.61 11.84 18.42
CA PRO A 234 -7.56 11.22 17.59
C PRO A 234 -8.07 10.92 16.17
N THR A 235 -8.32 11.97 15.39
CA THR A 235 -8.84 11.88 14.02
C THR A 235 -7.96 12.72 13.11
N ARG A 236 -7.39 12.05 12.10
CA ARG A 236 -6.49 12.49 11.01
C ARG A 236 -5.04 12.06 11.22
N ILE A 237 -4.69 10.85 10.79
CA ILE A 237 -3.28 10.54 10.55
C ILE A 237 -2.89 11.27 9.28
N GLY A 238 -2.02 12.27 9.46
CA GLY A 238 -1.40 13.00 8.37
C GLY A 238 -0.23 12.24 7.76
N CYS A 239 0.35 12.86 6.75
CA CYS A 239 1.27 12.25 5.82
C CYS A 239 2.55 11.76 6.51
N LYS A 240 3.14 10.69 5.97
CA LYS A 240 4.38 10.09 6.43
C LYS A 240 5.51 10.45 5.46
N LEU A 241 6.64 10.87 6.01
CA LEU A 241 7.89 10.99 5.29
C LEU A 241 8.77 9.78 5.63
N TYR A 242 9.18 9.04 4.62
CA TYR A 242 10.18 7.99 4.71
C TYR A 242 11.55 8.59 4.41
N ILE A 243 12.52 8.31 5.29
CA ILE A 243 13.90 8.79 5.17
C ILE A 243 14.78 7.54 5.10
N SER A 244 15.38 7.30 3.92
CA SER A 244 15.96 6.00 3.57
C SER A 244 17.43 6.08 3.16
N PRO A 245 18.33 6.55 4.04
CA PRO A 245 19.76 6.49 3.77
C PRO A 245 20.23 5.04 3.75
N ARG A 246 21.30 4.73 3.02
CA ARG A 246 21.95 3.42 3.05
C ARG A 246 22.38 3.09 4.47
N THR A 247 22.27 1.82 4.86
CA THR A 247 22.48 1.46 6.27
C THR A 247 23.89 1.78 6.73
N ASP A 248 24.92 1.61 5.92
CA ASP A 248 26.32 1.91 6.29
C ASP A 248 26.64 3.41 6.51
N CYS A 249 25.87 4.33 5.91
CA CYS A 249 26.03 5.77 6.13
C CYS A 249 25.02 6.36 7.12
N PHE A 250 24.02 5.59 7.57
CA PHE A 250 22.93 6.15 8.36
C PHE A 250 23.39 6.81 9.66
N GLN A 251 24.36 6.22 10.38
CA GLN A 251 24.94 6.81 11.58
C GLN A 251 25.61 8.17 11.34
N GLU A 252 26.15 8.40 10.14
CA GLU A 252 26.85 9.63 9.76
C GLU A 252 25.86 10.77 9.58
N PHE A 253 24.78 10.52 8.83
CA PHE A 253 23.77 11.51 8.47
C PHE A 253 22.66 11.71 9.51
N LEU A 254 22.48 10.78 10.46
CA LEU A 254 21.45 10.87 11.49
C LEU A 254 21.43 12.19 12.28
N PRO A 255 22.57 12.78 12.71
CA PRO A 255 22.58 14.08 13.39
C PRO A 255 21.95 15.20 12.53
N THR A 256 22.28 15.24 11.24
CA THR A 256 21.72 16.22 10.29
C THR A 256 20.22 16.01 10.11
N ILE A 257 19.78 14.75 9.94
CA ILE A 257 18.35 14.42 9.85
C ILE A 257 17.62 14.91 11.11
N LEU A 258 18.10 14.56 12.29
CA LEU A 258 17.47 14.97 13.55
C LEU A 258 17.45 16.48 13.72
N ALA A 259 18.54 17.18 13.36
CA ALA A 259 18.60 18.64 13.44
C ALA A 259 17.54 19.30 12.55
N VAL A 260 17.32 18.80 11.33
CA VAL A 260 16.26 19.29 10.44
C VAL A 260 14.89 18.99 11.03
N LEU A 261 14.64 17.74 11.47
CA LEU A 261 13.34 17.37 12.05
C LEU A 261 13.00 18.22 13.28
N SER A 262 13.97 18.54 14.13
CA SER A 262 13.77 19.36 15.33
C SER A 262 13.40 20.81 15.03
N ARG A 263 13.84 21.36 13.89
CA ARG A 263 13.51 22.74 13.47
C ARG A 263 12.21 22.82 12.66
N CYS A 264 11.70 21.67 12.22
CA CYS A 264 10.49 21.56 11.42
C CYS A 264 9.26 21.16 12.26
N ARG A 265 8.06 21.28 11.66
CA ARG A 265 6.79 20.94 12.32
C ARG A 265 6.47 19.44 12.30
N VAL A 266 7.46 18.63 12.67
CA VAL A 266 7.34 17.18 12.76
C VAL A 266 6.68 16.82 14.09
N ARG A 267 5.58 16.06 14.05
CA ARG A 267 4.88 15.65 15.29
C ARG A 267 5.60 14.53 16.02
N GLN A 268 6.04 13.55 15.25
CA GLN A 268 6.61 12.31 15.74
C GLN A 268 7.56 11.75 14.69
N PHE A 269 8.59 11.05 15.13
CA PHE A 269 9.33 10.16 14.23
C PHE A 269 9.63 8.81 14.91
N LYS A 270 9.94 7.82 14.09
CA LYS A 270 10.29 6.46 14.52
C LYS A 270 11.53 5.99 13.78
N ILE A 271 12.36 5.22 14.48
CA ILE A 271 13.53 4.51 13.94
C ILE A 271 13.39 3.03 14.26
N GLY A 272 13.77 2.15 13.33
CA GLY A 272 13.67 0.70 13.52
C GLY A 272 14.41 0.24 14.78
N LYS A 273 13.77 -0.61 15.57
CA LYS A 273 14.37 -1.25 16.75
C LYS A 273 15.08 -2.53 16.32
N GLY A 274 16.31 -2.74 16.79
CA GLY A 274 17.05 -3.95 16.47
C GLY A 274 17.70 -3.92 15.09
N ALA A 275 18.58 -4.90 14.85
CA ALA A 275 19.20 -5.11 13.54
C ALA A 275 18.13 -5.28 12.44
N GLN A 276 17.08 -6.06 12.73
CA GLN A 276 16.00 -6.28 11.78
C GLN A 276 15.21 -5.01 11.45
N GLY A 277 15.12 -4.03 12.35
CA GLY A 277 14.44 -2.77 12.11
C GLY A 277 15.29 -1.78 11.31
N LEU A 278 16.59 -1.70 11.63
CA LEU A 278 17.54 -0.75 11.04
C LEU A 278 17.99 -1.10 9.62
N LEU A 279 17.95 -2.39 9.26
CA LEU A 279 18.32 -2.85 7.92
C LEU A 279 17.21 -2.68 6.88
N ARG A 280 15.99 -2.34 7.30
CA ARG A 280 14.86 -2.13 6.39
C ARG A 280 15.03 -0.87 5.56
N PRO A 281 14.40 -0.80 4.37
CA PRO A 281 14.34 0.44 3.61
C PRO A 281 13.61 1.55 4.37
N ASP A 282 12.52 1.25 5.09
CA ASP A 282 11.73 2.19 5.88
C ASP A 282 12.23 2.33 7.33
N LYS A 283 13.55 2.27 7.55
CA LYS A 283 14.13 2.29 8.90
C LYS A 283 13.86 3.57 9.68
N MET A 284 13.51 4.68 9.02
CA MET A 284 13.16 5.95 9.66
C MET A 284 11.93 6.58 9.00
N VAL A 285 10.96 6.97 9.82
CA VAL A 285 9.68 7.55 9.37
C VAL A 285 9.33 8.75 10.25
N ALA A 286 9.01 9.89 9.63
CA ALA A 286 8.50 11.09 10.30
C ALA A 286 7.03 11.34 9.95
N TYR A 287 6.27 11.85 10.91
CA TYR A 287 4.82 12.02 10.83
C TYR A 287 4.44 13.49 10.92
N PHE A 288 3.58 13.91 9.99
CA PHE A 288 3.12 15.28 9.85
C PHE A 288 1.60 15.37 10.00
N SER A 289 1.11 16.60 10.22
CA SER A 289 -0.33 16.90 10.27
C SER A 289 -0.87 17.37 8.94
N SER A 290 0.02 17.94 8.12
CA SER A 290 -0.25 18.61 6.87
C SER A 290 0.75 18.09 5.82
N TYR A 291 0.36 18.16 4.56
CA TYR A 291 1.25 17.78 3.45
C TYR A 291 2.30 18.87 3.20
N GLU A 292 1.92 20.13 3.42
CA GLU A 292 2.75 21.32 3.27
C GLU A 292 3.97 21.28 4.20
N ASP A 293 3.77 20.94 5.48
CA ASP A 293 4.88 20.78 6.44
C ASP A 293 5.81 19.63 6.04
N LEU A 294 5.25 18.55 5.48
CA LEU A 294 6.03 17.41 4.98
C LEU A 294 6.92 17.84 3.81
N ILE A 295 6.36 18.52 2.81
CA ILE A 295 7.12 18.98 1.63
C ILE A 295 8.18 19.99 2.03
N ALA A 296 7.84 20.97 2.87
CA ALA A 296 8.82 21.95 3.35
C ALA A 296 9.99 21.28 4.10
N THR A 297 9.71 20.24 4.88
CA THR A 297 10.74 19.47 5.58
C THR A 297 11.56 18.62 4.61
N ALA A 298 10.93 17.99 3.62
CA ALA A 298 11.61 17.22 2.59
C ALA A 298 12.58 18.09 1.78
N GLU A 299 12.18 19.31 1.40
CA GLU A 299 13.06 20.27 0.69
C GLU A 299 14.27 20.69 1.54
N GLN A 300 14.11 20.85 2.85
CA GLN A 300 15.26 21.09 3.73
C GLN A 300 16.19 19.87 3.79
N LEU A 301 15.64 18.66 3.96
CA LEU A 301 16.43 17.43 4.00
C LEU A 301 17.19 17.20 2.68
N LYS A 302 16.58 17.49 1.52
CA LYS A 302 17.27 17.39 0.22
C LYS A 302 18.54 18.25 0.16
N ARG A 303 18.47 19.48 0.66
CA ARG A 303 19.60 20.41 0.66
C ARG A 303 20.69 20.01 1.65
N GLU A 304 20.29 19.53 2.83
CA GLU A 304 21.21 19.22 3.93
C GLU A 304 21.84 17.82 3.81
N LEU A 305 21.23 16.92 3.04
CA LEU A 305 21.69 15.53 2.84
C LEU A 305 22.29 15.29 1.46
N VAL A 306 22.81 16.34 0.80
CA VAL A 306 23.52 16.20 -0.47
C VAL A 306 24.65 15.18 -0.32
N GLY A 307 24.70 14.21 -1.24
CA GLY A 307 25.69 13.14 -1.23
C GLY A 307 25.39 11.98 -0.29
N CYS A 308 24.29 12.00 0.47
CA CYS A 308 23.85 10.87 1.28
C CYS A 308 23.38 9.72 0.37
N PRO A 309 24.05 8.55 0.35
CA PRO A 309 23.59 7.42 -0.44
C PRO A 309 22.21 6.95 0.02
N ALA A 310 21.30 6.72 -0.92
CA ALA A 310 19.96 6.20 -0.65
C ALA A 310 19.91 4.67 -0.67
N GLN A 311 19.02 4.10 0.14
CA GLN A 311 18.54 2.73 0.01
C GLN A 311 17.27 2.71 -0.83
N GLY A 312 16.27 3.52 -0.47
CA GLY A 312 15.00 3.63 -1.19
C GLY A 312 13.91 2.72 -0.65
N VAL A 313 12.68 3.23 -0.63
CA VAL A 313 11.51 2.54 -0.06
C VAL A 313 10.52 2.15 -1.15
N PRO A 314 10.44 0.86 -1.53
CA PRO A 314 9.46 0.42 -2.53
C PRO A 314 8.04 0.73 -2.09
N PHE A 315 7.17 0.98 -3.08
CA PHE A 315 5.73 1.22 -2.92
C PHE A 315 5.40 2.49 -2.13
N THR A 316 6.18 3.55 -2.34
CA THR A 316 5.97 4.87 -1.75
C THR A 316 6.15 5.96 -2.80
N ALA A 317 5.58 7.14 -2.56
CA ALA A 317 5.61 8.22 -3.53
C ALA A 317 6.93 8.99 -3.44
N GLU A 318 7.65 9.10 -4.55
CA GLU A 318 8.98 9.69 -4.62
C GLU A 318 8.97 11.20 -4.32
N LEU A 319 9.92 11.67 -3.51
CA LEU A 319 10.18 13.10 -3.30
C LEU A 319 11.57 13.52 -3.77
N SER A 320 12.59 12.69 -3.54
CA SER A 320 13.93 12.88 -4.09
C SER A 320 14.19 11.88 -5.22
N SER A 321 14.84 12.34 -6.29
CA SER A 321 15.10 11.54 -7.50
C SER A 321 16.04 10.35 -7.28
N ASP A 322 16.72 10.29 -6.14
CA ASP A 322 17.63 9.22 -5.73
C ASP A 322 16.97 8.18 -4.80
N GLY A 323 15.72 8.39 -4.39
CA GLY A 323 15.01 7.54 -3.45
C GLY A 323 15.36 7.74 -1.97
N LEU A 324 16.16 8.75 -1.61
CA LEU A 324 16.46 9.08 -0.21
C LEU A 324 15.19 9.45 0.57
N LEU A 325 14.29 10.20 -0.06
CA LEU A 325 13.05 10.70 0.52
C LEU A 325 11.85 10.26 -0.32
N SER A 326 10.86 9.72 0.36
CA SER A 326 9.57 9.38 -0.22
C SER A 326 8.45 9.55 0.80
N TRP A 327 7.20 9.48 0.39
CA TRP A 327 6.06 9.70 1.28
C TRP A 327 4.91 8.72 1.06
N GLY A 328 3.96 8.75 1.98
CA GLY A 328 2.71 8.02 1.87
C GLY A 328 1.66 8.51 2.86
N VAL A 329 0.41 8.16 2.61
CA VAL A 329 -0.73 8.43 3.49
C VAL A 329 -1.41 7.10 3.77
N ASP A 330 -1.64 6.79 5.05
CA ASP A 330 -2.36 5.57 5.39
C ASP A 330 -3.81 5.67 4.90
N PRO A 331 -4.38 4.57 4.39
CA PRO A 331 -5.79 4.56 3.98
C PRO A 331 -6.70 5.00 5.14
N PRO A 332 -7.81 5.70 4.86
CA PRO A 332 -8.75 6.14 5.87
C PRO A 332 -9.29 4.93 6.65
N ALA A 333 -9.37 5.06 7.98
CA ALA A 333 -9.82 3.99 8.87
C ALA A 333 -11.29 3.60 8.68
N GLU A 334 -12.09 4.48 8.05
CA GLU A 334 -13.54 4.32 7.86
C GLU A 334 -13.92 3.15 6.92
N GLY A 335 -12.96 2.56 6.21
CA GLY A 335 -13.16 1.35 5.40
C GLY A 335 -12.72 0.04 6.07
N GLN A 336 -12.16 0.06 7.28
CA GLN A 336 -11.71 -1.14 7.99
C GLN A 336 -12.85 -1.72 8.83
N VAL A 337 -13.66 -2.60 8.24
CA VAL A 337 -14.79 -3.29 8.89
C VAL A 337 -14.33 -4.21 10.04
N LEU A 338 -13.05 -4.60 10.05
CA LEU A 338 -12.48 -5.51 11.05
C LEU A 338 -11.48 -4.81 11.98
N PRO A 339 -11.87 -4.46 13.23
CA PRO A 339 -11.01 -3.78 14.19
C PRO A 339 -9.73 -4.54 14.54
N TRP A 340 -9.74 -5.88 14.45
CA TRP A 340 -8.59 -6.72 14.77
C TRP A 340 -7.54 -6.80 13.66
N LEU A 341 -7.85 -6.38 12.44
CA LEU A 341 -6.82 -6.28 11.38
C LEU A 341 -5.84 -5.13 11.65
N GLY A 342 -6.14 -4.28 12.63
CA GLY A 342 -5.33 -3.12 12.96
C GLY A 342 -5.31 -2.09 11.84
N ARG A 343 -4.80 -0.89 12.16
CA ARG A 343 -4.62 0.15 11.16
C ARG A 343 -3.42 -0.19 10.27
N GLU A 344 -3.69 -0.78 9.11
CA GLU A 344 -2.65 -1.06 8.12
C GLU A 344 -1.90 0.23 7.72
N SER A 345 -0.57 0.15 7.66
CA SER A 345 0.23 1.20 7.03
C SER A 345 0.05 1.17 5.51
N TRP A 346 0.19 2.31 4.83
CA TRP A 346 0.16 2.42 3.36
C TRP A 346 0.91 1.26 2.66
N ARG A 347 2.19 1.06 3.01
CA ARG A 347 3.02 0.03 2.37
C ARG A 347 2.48 -1.38 2.61
N LEU A 348 2.01 -1.68 3.82
CA LEU A 348 1.44 -2.99 4.13
C LEU A 348 0.14 -3.24 3.35
N TRP A 349 -0.71 -2.21 3.28
CA TRP A 349 -1.95 -2.24 2.50
C TRP A 349 -1.68 -2.51 1.02
N VAL A 350 -0.68 -1.84 0.44
CA VAL A 350 -0.24 -2.05 -0.95
C VAL A 350 0.32 -3.46 -1.14
N THR A 351 1.25 -3.91 -0.30
CA THR A 351 1.90 -5.23 -0.47
C THR A 351 0.94 -6.39 -0.27
N ASN A 352 -0.06 -6.25 0.60
CA ASN A 352 -1.13 -7.24 0.77
C ASN A 352 -1.94 -7.42 -0.52
N ARG A 353 -2.30 -6.32 -1.20
CA ARG A 353 -3.06 -6.35 -2.46
C ARG A 353 -2.25 -6.89 -3.62
N LEU A 354 -1.00 -6.45 -3.74
CA LEU A 354 -0.08 -6.95 -4.75
C LEU A 354 0.14 -8.45 -4.59
N ALA A 355 0.32 -8.95 -3.37
CA ALA A 355 0.46 -10.38 -3.11
C ALA A 355 -0.78 -11.17 -3.54
N VAL A 356 -2.00 -10.68 -3.23
CA VAL A 356 -3.25 -11.32 -3.68
C VAL A 356 -3.30 -11.40 -5.21
N ALA A 357 -3.02 -10.30 -5.89
CA ALA A 357 -3.12 -10.24 -7.35
C ALA A 357 -2.04 -11.08 -8.04
N LEU A 358 -0.81 -11.10 -7.53
CA LEU A 358 0.25 -11.98 -8.03
C LEU A 358 -0.15 -13.46 -7.92
N ILE A 359 -0.67 -13.89 -6.77
CA ILE A 359 -1.09 -15.29 -6.57
C ILE A 359 -2.26 -15.66 -7.49
N ALA A 360 -3.23 -14.76 -7.68
CA ALA A 360 -4.40 -15.00 -8.52
C ALA A 360 -4.06 -15.34 -9.98
N THR A 361 -2.91 -14.89 -10.48
CA THR A 361 -2.43 -15.19 -11.84
C THR A 361 -1.50 -16.40 -11.92
N SER A 362 -0.85 -16.77 -10.81
CA SER A 362 0.10 -17.89 -10.77
C SER A 362 -0.56 -19.26 -11.00
N THR A 363 -1.89 -19.33 -10.86
CA THR A 363 -2.69 -20.55 -10.99
C THR A 363 -3.22 -20.81 -12.40
N GLU A 364 -3.17 -19.82 -13.31
CA GLU A 364 -3.76 -19.92 -14.65
C GLU A 364 -2.77 -19.38 -15.71
N ASN A 365 -2.02 -20.30 -16.34
CA ASN A 365 -0.92 -20.00 -17.28
C ASN A 365 -1.39 -19.62 -18.69
N THR A 366 -2.64 -19.13 -18.83
CA THR A 366 -3.28 -18.80 -20.11
C THR A 366 -3.31 -17.30 -20.39
N ALA A 367 -3.03 -16.47 -19.38
CA ALA A 367 -3.04 -15.03 -19.52
C ALA A 367 -1.85 -14.54 -20.36
N LYS A 368 -2.11 -13.61 -21.29
CA LYS A 368 -1.07 -12.95 -22.09
C LYS A 368 -0.26 -11.93 -21.28
N LEU A 369 -0.73 -11.57 -20.08
CA LEU A 369 -0.09 -10.64 -19.16
C LEU A 369 0.78 -11.37 -18.16
N GLU A 370 1.94 -10.80 -17.89
CA GLU A 370 2.76 -11.24 -16.77
C GLU A 370 2.04 -10.96 -15.43
N PRO A 371 2.15 -11.85 -14.42
CA PRO A 371 1.56 -11.67 -13.09
C PRO A 371 1.78 -10.28 -12.48
N TRP A 372 2.99 -9.73 -12.59
CA TRP A 372 3.31 -8.41 -12.05
C TRP A 372 2.52 -7.28 -12.75
N GLN A 373 2.25 -7.40 -14.05
CA GLN A 373 1.47 -6.41 -14.81
C GLN A 373 0.00 -6.46 -14.40
N PHE A 374 -0.55 -7.66 -14.24
CA PHE A 374 -1.90 -7.84 -13.72
C PHE A 374 -2.04 -7.23 -12.31
N ALA A 375 -1.06 -7.46 -11.45
CA ALA A 375 -1.07 -6.92 -10.08
C ALA A 375 -1.12 -5.38 -10.07
N LEU A 376 -0.38 -4.71 -10.97
CA LEU A 376 -0.45 -3.25 -11.12
C LEU A 376 -1.83 -2.79 -11.59
N ARG A 377 -2.40 -3.40 -12.64
CA ARG A 377 -3.74 -3.06 -13.13
C ARG A 377 -4.81 -3.24 -12.05
N ARG A 378 -4.73 -4.33 -11.28
CA ARG A 378 -5.65 -4.55 -10.14
C ARG A 378 -5.52 -3.48 -9.08
N LEU A 379 -4.30 -3.03 -8.78
CA LEU A 379 -4.06 -1.99 -7.78
C LEU A 379 -4.54 -0.62 -8.26
N GLN A 380 -4.42 -0.31 -9.56
CA GLN A 380 -4.94 0.92 -10.15
C GLN A 380 -6.45 1.08 -9.97
N LEU A 381 -7.21 -0.01 -10.14
CA LEU A 381 -8.66 -0.02 -9.91
C LEU A 381 -9.05 0.22 -8.45
N GLU A 382 -8.13 -0.02 -7.51
CA GLU A 382 -8.30 0.32 -6.10
C GLU A 382 -7.91 1.77 -5.80
N GLY A 383 -7.72 2.58 -6.85
CA GLY A 383 -7.43 3.99 -6.73
C GLY A 383 -6.00 4.26 -6.32
N VAL A 384 -5.03 3.59 -6.94
CA VAL A 384 -3.60 3.88 -6.78
C VAL A 384 -2.98 4.22 -8.13
N ASP A 385 -2.32 5.36 -8.23
CA ASP A 385 -1.41 5.61 -9.34
C ASP A 385 -0.14 4.77 -9.12
N THR A 386 0.08 3.75 -9.94
CA THR A 386 1.20 2.82 -9.78
C THR A 386 2.54 3.34 -10.31
N ARG A 387 2.55 4.49 -10.99
CA ARG A 387 3.80 5.15 -11.40
C ARG A 387 4.29 6.06 -10.28
N SER A 388 3.38 6.81 -9.67
CA SER A 388 3.70 7.73 -8.57
C SER A 388 3.54 7.13 -7.17
N TRP A 389 2.91 5.95 -7.05
CA TRP A 389 2.55 5.29 -5.79
C TRP A 389 1.73 6.16 -4.82
N THR A 390 0.87 7.02 -5.36
CA THR A 390 -0.10 7.83 -4.60
C THR A 390 -1.54 7.33 -4.80
N PRO A 391 -2.49 7.71 -3.92
CA PRO A 391 -3.92 7.49 -4.19
C PRO A 391 -4.37 8.20 -5.47
N ALA A 392 -5.12 7.54 -6.35
CA ALA A 392 -5.64 8.11 -7.58
C ALA A 392 -6.51 9.34 -7.30
N GLY A 393 -6.41 10.36 -8.16
CA GLY A 393 -7.09 11.64 -7.96
C GLY A 393 -6.36 12.58 -6.99
N THR A 394 -5.25 12.15 -6.38
CA THR A 394 -4.23 13.10 -5.90
C THR A 394 -3.48 13.66 -7.11
N ASP A 395 -4.14 14.54 -7.89
CA ASP A 395 -3.50 15.37 -8.92
C ASP A 395 -2.53 16.42 -8.30
N GLN A 396 -1.84 16.05 -7.21
CA GLN A 396 -0.86 16.88 -6.52
C GLN A 396 0.44 17.06 -7.31
N LYS A 397 0.61 16.34 -8.44
CA LYS A 397 1.73 16.55 -9.39
C LYS A 397 1.42 17.54 -10.52
N ARG A 398 0.16 17.92 -10.78
CA ARG A 398 -0.19 18.81 -11.92
C ARG A 398 -0.66 20.22 -11.53
N SER A 399 -0.98 20.47 -10.27
CA SER A 399 -1.44 21.79 -9.83
C SER A 399 -0.32 22.77 -9.42
N PHE A 400 0.96 22.40 -9.51
CA PHE A 400 2.04 23.23 -8.96
C PHE A 400 3.16 23.62 -9.94
N ASP A 401 3.12 23.15 -11.19
CA ASP A 401 4.01 23.65 -12.27
C ASP A 401 3.44 24.88 -13.00
N ALA A 402 2.21 25.31 -12.68
CA ALA A 402 1.54 26.42 -13.36
C ALA A 402 1.64 27.79 -12.63
N GLU A 403 2.24 27.87 -11.44
CA GLU A 403 2.41 29.13 -10.71
C GLU A 403 3.88 29.41 -10.32
N ALA A 404 4.83 29.06 -11.20
CA ALA A 404 6.19 29.58 -11.13
C ALA A 404 6.40 30.65 -12.22
N TYR A 405 6.47 31.90 -11.76
CA TYR A 405 6.90 33.13 -12.45
C TYR A 405 5.91 33.87 -13.37
N PRO A 406 5.32 35.00 -12.93
CA PRO A 406 5.29 36.18 -13.77
C PRO A 406 6.68 36.83 -13.79
N ALA A 407 7.09 37.28 -14.98
CA ALA A 407 8.34 37.99 -15.26
C ALA A 407 8.53 39.28 -14.43
#